data_AF-A0A1Q6L8V1-F1
#
_entry.id   AF-A0A1Q6L8V1-F1
#
_cell.length_a   1.000
_cell.length_b   1.000
_cell.length_c   1.000
_cell.angle_alpha   90.00
_cell.angle_beta   90.00
_cell.angle_gamma   90.00
#
_symmetry.space_group_name_H-M   'P 1'
#
loop_
_entity.id
_entity.type
_entity.pdbx_description
1 polymer ?
#
loop_
_entity_poly.entity_id
_entity_poly.type
_entity_poly.pdbx_seq_one_letter_code
_entity_poly.pdbx_strand_id
1 'polypeptide(L)'
;MNNQLNITNAKEDLRKQIIINYLNKVQNPFSTLSVSYVSKDLHIGINQAYDLFKQKDFPSIQIGKRKAVTLASYLLWKMNKKESEV
;
A
#
# COMPACT_ATOMS: atom_id res chain seq x y z
N MET A 1 14.13 -32.21 -11.13
CA MET A 1 13.54 -30.85 -11.12
C MET A 1 13.97 -30.18 -9.82
N ASN A 2 14.98 -29.32 -9.89
CA ASN A 2 15.53 -28.65 -8.71
C ASN A 2 14.54 -27.58 -8.25
N ASN A 3 13.81 -27.87 -7.18
CA ASN A 3 13.11 -26.85 -6.40
C ASN A 3 14.16 -26.01 -5.68
N GLN A 4 14.68 -25.00 -6.37
CA GLN A 4 15.29 -23.86 -5.70
C GLN A 4 14.16 -23.15 -4.95
N LEU A 5 14.01 -23.48 -3.67
CA LEU A 5 13.36 -22.58 -2.72
C LEU A 5 14.19 -21.30 -2.75
N ASN A 6 13.73 -20.30 -3.50
CA ASN A 6 14.34 -18.98 -3.51
C ASN A 6 14.25 -18.44 -2.09
N ILE A 7 15.36 -18.51 -1.36
CA ILE A 7 15.57 -17.85 -0.07
C ILE A 7 15.72 -16.34 -0.36
N THR A 8 14.68 -15.73 -0.89
CA THR A 8 14.62 -14.29 -1.12
C THR A 8 13.76 -13.69 -0.01
N ASN A 9 14.46 -13.26 1.04
CA ASN A 9 14.05 -12.33 2.11
C ASN A 9 12.88 -12.75 3.02
N ALA A 10 13.18 -13.48 4.10
CA ALA A 10 12.25 -13.75 5.21
C ALA A 10 11.51 -12.50 5.75
N LYS A 11 12.11 -11.31 5.65
CA LYS A 11 11.51 -10.02 6.06
C LYS A 11 10.41 -9.53 5.11
N GLU A 12 10.57 -9.71 3.79
CA GLU A 12 9.52 -9.38 2.81
C GLU A 12 8.35 -10.34 2.94
N ASP A 13 8.65 -11.62 3.23
CA ASP A 13 7.66 -12.65 3.49
C ASP A 13 6.82 -12.33 4.74
N LEU A 14 7.47 -11.92 5.85
CA LEU A 14 6.77 -11.53 7.08
C LEU A 14 5.82 -10.33 6.89
N ARG A 15 6.24 -9.29 6.16
CA ARG A 15 5.38 -8.11 5.89
C ARG A 15 4.13 -8.50 5.12
N LYS A 16 4.28 -9.34 4.08
CA LYS A 16 3.15 -9.85 3.30
C LYS A 16 2.22 -10.70 4.16
N GLN A 17 2.77 -11.56 5.02
CA GLN A 17 1.97 -12.39 5.94
C GLN A 17 1.14 -11.55 6.92
N ILE A 18 1.72 -10.49 7.50
CA ILE A 18 0.99 -9.56 8.38
C ILE A 18 -0.18 -8.91 7.63
N ILE A 19 0.06 -8.44 6.40
CA ILE A 19 -0.99 -7.83 5.56
C ILE A 19 -2.08 -8.84 5.25
N ILE A 20 -1.73 -10.07 4.83
CA ILE A 20 -2.70 -11.13 4.52
C ILE A 20 -3.55 -11.46 5.74
N ASN A 21 -2.94 -11.64 6.91
CA ASN A 21 -3.65 -11.91 8.17
C ASN A 21 -4.61 -10.77 8.54
N TYR A 22 -4.22 -9.51 8.31
CA TYR A 22 -5.11 -8.37 8.51
C TYR A 22 -6.27 -8.38 7.51
N LEU A 23 -5.99 -8.52 6.21
CA LEU A 23 -7.00 -8.50 5.15
C LEU A 23 -8.02 -9.63 5.29
N ASN A 24 -7.62 -10.80 5.80
CA ASN A 24 -8.53 -11.92 6.08
C ASN A 24 -9.58 -11.61 7.17
N LYS A 25 -9.35 -10.58 7.99
CA LYS A 25 -10.27 -10.13 9.05
C LYS A 25 -11.12 -8.94 8.63
N VAL A 26 -10.80 -8.29 7.51
CA VAL A 26 -11.54 -7.13 7.00
C VAL A 26 -12.69 -7.59 6.12
N GLN A 27 -13.85 -6.97 6.28
CA GLN A 27 -15.05 -7.36 5.53
C GLN A 27 -14.92 -7.13 4.01
N ASN A 28 -14.21 -6.08 3.59
CA ASN A 28 -13.87 -5.83 2.19
C ASN A 28 -12.40 -5.45 2.02
N PRO A 29 -11.51 -6.41 1.70
CA PRO A 29 -10.07 -6.15 1.52
C PRO A 29 -9.75 -5.32 0.25
N PHE A 30 -10.71 -5.20 -0.68
CA PHE A 30 -10.61 -4.39 -1.89
C PHE A 30 -11.33 -3.05 -1.77
N SER A 31 -11.71 -2.66 -0.55
CA SER A 31 -12.24 -1.32 -0.29
C SER A 31 -11.27 -0.24 -0.79
N THR A 32 -11.84 0.83 -1.33
CA THR A 32 -11.07 1.95 -1.89
C THR A 32 -10.96 3.07 -0.87
N LEU A 33 -9.76 3.61 -0.72
CA LEU A 33 -9.42 4.71 0.15
C LEU A 33 -9.31 5.99 -0.69
N SER A 34 -9.96 7.06 -0.22
CA SER A 34 -9.89 8.37 -0.87
C SER A 34 -8.56 9.07 -0.59
N VAL A 35 -8.22 10.06 -1.42
CA VAL A 35 -7.10 10.97 -1.17
C VAL A 35 -7.22 11.64 0.20
N SER A 36 -8.44 12.00 0.62
CA SER A 36 -8.70 12.60 1.94
C SER A 36 -8.44 11.64 3.10
N TYR A 37 -8.74 10.36 2.94
CA TYR A 37 -8.41 9.35 3.94
C TYR A 37 -6.89 9.20 4.07
N VAL A 38 -6.18 9.05 2.94
CA VAL A 38 -4.72 8.89 2.94
C VAL A 38 -4.01 10.12 3.50
N SER A 39 -4.49 11.33 3.19
CA SER A 39 -3.98 12.58 3.77
C SER A 39 -4.04 12.56 5.30
N LYS A 40 -5.17 12.12 5.87
CA LYS A 40 -5.34 12.02 7.32
C LYS A 40 -4.47 10.91 7.92
N ASP A 41 -4.45 9.73 7.31
CA ASP A 41 -3.69 8.58 7.80
C ASP A 41 -2.17 8.84 7.80
N LEU A 42 -1.65 9.50 6.77
CA LEU A 42 -0.23 9.87 6.67
C LEU A 42 0.13 11.19 7.36
N HIS A 43 -0.85 11.91 7.91
CA HIS A 43 -0.66 13.24 8.51
C HIS A 43 0.02 14.25 7.56
N ILE A 44 -0.36 14.23 6.27
CA ILE A 44 0.14 15.17 5.25
C ILE A 44 -0.98 16.06 4.73
N GLY A 45 -0.63 17.26 4.26
CA GLY A 45 -1.60 18.17 3.65
C GLY A 45 -2.28 17.57 2.41
N ILE A 46 -3.53 17.96 2.14
CA ILE A 46 -4.33 17.36 1.06
C ILE A 46 -3.66 17.49 -0.33
N ASN A 47 -2.95 18.60 -0.58
CA ASN A 47 -2.21 18.82 -1.82
C ASN A 47 -1.05 17.83 -1.95
N GLN A 48 -0.31 17.58 -0.86
CA GLN A 48 0.77 16.58 -0.83
C GLN A 48 0.22 15.17 -1.07
N ALA A 49 -0.97 14.86 -0.56
CA ALA A 49 -1.63 13.59 -0.86
C ALA A 49 -2.04 13.49 -2.34
N TYR A 50 -2.52 14.58 -2.97
CA TYR A 50 -2.77 14.57 -4.41
C TYR A 50 -1.50 14.39 -5.24
N ASP A 51 -0.37 14.94 -4.80
CA ASP A 51 0.92 14.76 -5.46
C ASP A 51 1.45 13.35 -5.26
N LEU A 52 1.27 12.76 -4.07
CA LEU A 52 1.51 11.33 -3.81
C LEU A 52 0.73 10.44 -4.79
N PHE A 53 -0.55 10.72 -5.02
CA PHE A 53 -1.40 10.01 -6.00
C PHE A 53 -1.07 10.30 -7.47
N LYS A 54 0.01 11.03 -7.76
CA LYS A 54 0.60 11.16 -9.10
C LYS A 54 1.95 10.44 -9.21
N GLN A 55 2.53 9.98 -8.10
CA GLN A 55 3.82 9.30 -8.10
C GLN A 55 3.71 7.93 -8.78
N LYS A 56 4.77 7.54 -9.51
CA LYS A 56 4.81 6.27 -10.25
C LYS A 56 4.84 5.04 -9.34
N ASP A 57 5.40 5.18 -8.13
CA ASP A 57 5.54 4.11 -7.14
C ASP A 57 4.32 4.00 -6.21
N PHE A 58 3.39 4.96 -6.26
CA PHE A 58 2.16 4.91 -5.47
C PHE A 58 1.04 4.21 -6.24
N PRO A 59 0.41 3.15 -5.69
CA PRO A 59 -0.54 2.30 -6.42
C PRO A 59 -1.94 2.92 -6.54
N SER A 60 -2.03 4.16 -7.00
CA SER A 60 -3.31 4.85 -7.21
C SER A 60 -4.09 4.28 -8.38
N ILE A 61 -5.40 4.35 -8.26
CA ILE A 61 -6.37 4.05 -9.32
C ILE A 61 -7.26 5.27 -9.53
N GLN A 62 -7.80 5.39 -10.75
CA GLN A 62 -8.77 6.42 -11.10
C GLN A 62 -10.09 5.77 -11.48
N ILE A 63 -11.15 6.11 -10.74
CA ILE A 63 -12.52 5.64 -10.99
C ILE A 63 -13.34 6.88 -11.39
N GLY A 64 -13.60 7.02 -12.69
CA GLY A 64 -14.17 8.24 -13.27
C GLY A 64 -13.26 9.45 -13.02
N LYS A 65 -13.77 10.44 -12.27
CA LYS A 65 -12.99 11.65 -11.89
C LYS A 65 -12.29 11.52 -10.53
N ARG A 66 -12.54 10.46 -9.78
CA ARG A 66 -12.03 10.30 -8.41
C ARG A 66 -10.75 9.46 -8.42
N LYS A 67 -9.72 9.94 -7.73
CA LYS A 67 -8.52 9.17 -7.42
C LYS A 67 -8.70 8.41 -6.11
N ALA A 68 -8.31 7.15 -6.09
CA ALA A 68 -8.39 6.27 -4.93
C ALA A 68 -7.21 5.30 -4.90
N VAL A 69 -7.06 4.55 -3.82
CA VAL A 69 -6.12 3.41 -3.71
C VAL A 69 -6.85 2.28 -3.01
N THR A 70 -6.64 1.03 -3.43
CA THR A 70 -7.23 -0.12 -2.71
C THR A 70 -6.51 -0.32 -1.38
N LEU A 71 -7.24 -0.73 -0.35
CA LEU A 71 -6.69 -0.96 0.99
C LEU A 71 -5.48 -1.89 0.96
N ALA A 72 -5.58 -3.03 0.27
CA ALA A 72 -4.47 -3.98 0.15
C ALA A 72 -3.20 -3.35 -0.45
N SER A 73 -3.33 -2.63 -1.58
CA SER A 73 -2.19 -1.98 -2.24
C SER A 73 -1.61 -0.85 -1.39
N TYR A 74 -2.47 -0.09 -0.70
CA TYR A 74 -2.04 0.97 0.21
C TYR A 74 -1.19 0.42 1.36
N LEU A 75 -1.65 -0.65 2.03
CA LEU A 75 -0.92 -1.28 3.13
C LEU A 75 0.42 -1.84 2.66
N LEU A 76 0.44 -2.52 1.51
CA LEU A 76 1.67 -3.05 0.93
C LEU A 76 2.68 -1.93 0.63
N TRP A 77 2.24 -0.84 0.02
CA TRP A 77 3.07 0.32 -0.24
C TRP A 77 3.60 0.95 1.05
N LYS A 78 2.73 1.16 2.05
CA LYS A 78 3.08 1.78 3.34
C LYS A 78 4.11 0.96 4.10
N MET A 79 3.99 -0.37 4.10
CA MET A 79 4.95 -1.28 4.75
C MET A 79 6.29 -1.41 4.00
N ASN A 80 6.30 -1.07 2.71
CA ASN A 80 7.49 -1.12 1.87
C ASN A 80 8.26 0.21 1.82
N LYS A 81 7.67 1.31 2.30
CA LYS A 81 8.43 2.54 2.49
C LYS A 81 9.55 2.29 3.50
N LYS A 82 10.77 2.35 2.99
CA LYS A 82 11.97 2.44 3.82
C LYS A 82 12.06 3.90 4.28
N GLU A 83 12.51 4.13 5.50
CA GLU A 83 13.12 5.43 5.81
C GLU A 83 14.17 5.67 4.73
N SER A 84 14.13 6.83 4.09
CA SER A 84 15.31 7.33 3.41
C SER A 84 16.43 7.26 4.45
N GLU A 85 17.49 6.50 4.20
CA GLU A 85 18.71 6.62 5.00
C GLU A 85 19.11 8.10 4.89
N VAL A 86 18.91 8.83 5.99
CA VAL A 86 19.37 10.22 6.15
C VAL A 86 20.83 10.16 6.57
#